data_AF-A0A9Q9XMJ4-F1
#
_entry.id   AF-A0A9Q9XMJ4-F1
#
_cell.length_a   1.000
_cell.length_b   1.000
_cell.length_c   1.000
_cell.angle_alpha   90.00
_cell.angle_beta   90.00
_cell.angle_gamma   90.00
#
_symmetry.space_group_name_H-M   'P 1'
#
loop_
_entity.id
_entity.type
_entity.pdbx_description
1 polymer ?
#
loop_
_entity_poly.entity_id
_entity_poly.type
_entity_poly.pdbx_seq_one_letter_code
_entity_poly.pdbx_strand_id
1 'polypeptide(L)'
;MQAQTLFHQDLFHSFEAMKTTAPGMSVKAFTAMLDQRTKWFGRTGKVNADAFQRSFLQYVYCNSEEDQLLEKEPLVCPACSPETVAVSVDGNRKLYRFQKANQSEEPGFFDGVFLSQDSEVSSFVEEVRGAVKSTAGRAMCGESQWTAARETSKQANKLNEEGVEIAVCRHGFLLKGLNMYRGEIFAYPMFLQKEFQDAAFLAMDVTCRYVPYLEKVSEVLTHLQPLQKIRHCLSVMHAKAHNTKCKILWNARNQEGAGTTLGEEVEQVDSFLSRCALTTKYMSKSVRTDMLTVHAIGWNQRKENGLHIALSSRFKKTVENSLDATESLKKMQDQLHCSDDMLKQWVVDVKQWASSGNAAASSVDARGLQISIEALFVSICQKKHYLYRQNDRNKRHQKITQKIAKEKKSLLDEIQRYNQQPDGDPVDTHSVVQKLSNKAAESMIWPWQEQNTDGVDILAKKKLFDQLMLVLRLTEEKQILVKEMMQRCQYLKDSVAKVQTLLATISDCIKTGSKCYPNGFTEEASKGLISLLKRRLHYLRLKQQTAACTYRGILQPTPQLVEDEGEMEEMDWQRDLSSEDEDDDEDDAEVGTQVTVVIPFDLTCTLT
;
A
#
# COMPACT_ATOMS: atom_id res chain seq x y z
N MET A 1 8.50 25.82 39.30
CA MET A 1 9.54 25.11 38.53
C MET A 1 10.31 26.13 37.71
N GLN A 2 11.58 26.41 38.02
CA GLN A 2 12.45 27.13 37.07
C GLN A 2 12.78 26.16 35.93
N ALA A 3 12.45 26.51 34.69
CA ALA A 3 12.84 25.74 33.53
C ALA A 3 14.38 25.74 33.44
N GLN A 4 15.02 24.62 33.79
CA GLN A 4 16.50 24.49 33.77
C GLN A 4 17.09 24.47 32.35
N THR A 5 16.27 24.39 31.30
CA THR A 5 16.74 24.35 29.91
C THR A 5 15.69 24.94 28.99
N LEU A 6 16.08 25.94 28.18
CA LEU A 6 15.29 26.50 27.10
C LEU A 6 15.80 25.90 25.78
N PHE A 7 14.87 25.45 24.93
CA PHE A 7 15.20 24.93 23.61
C PHE A 7 14.77 25.94 22.54
N HIS A 8 15.66 26.19 21.58
CA HIS A 8 15.32 26.99 20.41
C HIS A 8 14.34 26.22 19.51
N GLN A 9 13.33 26.88 18.93
CA GLN A 9 12.30 26.25 18.10
C GLN A 9 12.89 25.51 16.90
N ASP A 10 13.94 26.05 16.28
CA ASP A 10 14.64 25.40 15.15
C ASP A 10 15.22 24.02 15.49
N LEU A 11 15.53 23.74 16.75
CA LEU A 11 15.95 22.40 17.18
C LEU A 11 14.81 21.39 17.04
N PHE A 12 13.57 21.81 17.30
CA PHE A 12 12.40 20.95 17.13
C PHE A 12 12.11 20.70 15.66
N HIS A 13 12.18 21.73 14.80
CA HIS A 13 12.10 21.56 13.34
C HIS A 13 13.16 20.57 12.82
N SER A 14 14.41 20.71 13.29
CA SER A 14 15.51 19.81 12.92
C SER A 14 15.23 18.37 13.36
N PHE A 15 14.68 18.19 14.56
CA PHE A 15 14.33 16.88 15.09
C PHE A 15 13.15 16.26 14.33
N GLU A 16 12.13 17.03 13.98
CA GLU A 16 10.98 16.60 13.19
C GLU A 16 11.38 16.17 11.78
N ALA A 17 12.15 16.99 11.05
CA ALA A 17 12.68 16.64 9.74
C ALA A 17 13.50 15.35 9.80
N MET A 18 14.29 15.19 10.85
CA MET A 18 15.04 13.98 11.10
C MET A 18 14.14 12.76 11.35
N LYS A 19 12.99 12.89 12.03
CA LYS A 19 12.04 11.78 12.20
C LYS A 19 11.48 11.26 10.89
N THR A 20 11.46 12.11 9.88
CA THR A 20 11.05 11.76 8.52
C THR A 20 12.20 11.12 7.72
N THR A 21 13.41 11.66 7.83
CA THR A 21 14.59 11.14 7.09
C THR A 21 15.20 9.88 7.71
N ALA A 22 15.25 9.81 9.04
CA ALA A 22 15.87 8.73 9.82
C ALA A 22 14.96 8.27 10.99
N PRO A 23 13.86 7.54 10.71
CA PRO A 23 12.83 7.24 11.72
C PRO A 23 13.31 6.44 12.92
N GLY A 24 14.37 5.62 12.73
CA GLY A 24 14.98 4.82 13.78
C GLY A 24 15.87 5.60 14.75
N MET A 25 16.17 6.87 14.51
CA MET A 25 17.03 7.63 15.42
C MET A 25 16.27 8.01 16.69
N SER A 26 16.84 7.61 17.83
CA SER A 26 16.25 7.87 19.15
C SER A 26 16.46 9.32 19.61
N VAL A 27 15.58 9.79 20.48
CA VAL A 27 15.71 11.07 21.21
C VAL A 27 17.04 11.13 21.97
N LYS A 28 17.44 10.01 22.58
CA LYS A 28 18.69 9.91 23.34
C LYS A 28 19.91 10.12 22.45
N ALA A 29 19.91 9.55 21.23
CA ALA A 29 21.00 9.74 20.29
C ALA A 29 21.09 11.21 19.82
N PHE A 30 19.95 11.80 19.46
CA PHE A 30 19.90 13.20 19.04
C PHE A 30 20.32 14.16 20.16
N THR A 31 19.81 13.97 21.38
CA THR A 31 20.16 14.82 22.52
C THR A 31 21.60 14.60 22.99
N ALA A 32 22.18 13.40 22.84
CA ALA A 32 23.60 13.17 23.08
C ALA A 32 24.49 13.89 22.07
N MET A 33 24.12 13.87 20.78
CA MET A 33 24.80 14.66 19.75
C MET A 33 24.72 16.16 20.06
N LEU A 34 23.53 16.66 20.42
CA LEU A 34 23.35 18.05 20.84
C LEU A 34 24.17 18.38 22.09
N ASP A 35 24.22 17.50 23.09
CA ASP A 35 24.99 17.68 24.32
C ASP A 35 26.48 17.84 24.02
N GLN A 36 27.03 16.99 23.13
CA GLN A 36 28.41 17.11 22.66
C GLN A 36 28.62 18.42 21.89
N ARG A 37 27.83 18.68 20.84
CA ARG A 37 27.98 19.87 20.00
C ARG A 37 27.92 21.17 20.80
N THR A 38 26.97 21.29 21.73
CA THR A 38 26.78 22.52 22.50
C THR A 38 27.88 22.76 23.54
N LYS A 39 28.57 21.71 24.03
CA LYS A 39 29.76 21.86 24.88
C LYS A 39 30.91 22.55 24.14
N TRP A 40 31.07 22.30 22.85
CA TRP A 40 32.06 23.00 22.03
C TRP A 40 31.79 24.51 21.95
N PHE A 41 30.53 24.93 22.10
CA PHE A 41 30.11 26.33 22.14
C PHE A 41 29.94 26.88 23.56
N GLY A 42 30.56 26.25 24.57
CA GLY A 42 30.63 26.77 25.93
C GLY A 42 29.41 26.50 26.83
N ARG A 43 28.44 25.67 26.40
CA ARG A 43 27.31 25.29 27.27
C ARG A 43 27.80 24.43 28.45
N THR A 44 27.34 24.77 29.65
CA THR A 44 27.54 23.97 30.87
C THR A 44 26.31 23.11 31.21
N GLY A 45 26.50 22.03 31.95
CA GLY A 45 25.42 21.10 32.34
C GLY A 45 25.10 20.01 31.30
N LYS A 46 24.01 19.26 31.48
CA LYS A 46 23.58 18.17 30.59
C LYS A 46 22.24 18.49 29.91
N VAL A 47 22.11 18.17 28.62
CA VAL A 47 20.81 18.24 27.93
C VAL A 47 19.87 17.18 28.51
N ASN A 48 18.74 17.61 29.06
CA ASN A 48 17.72 16.71 29.59
C ASN A 48 16.84 16.16 28.45
N ALA A 49 17.00 14.87 28.14
CA ALA A 49 16.29 14.22 27.05
C ALA A 49 14.77 14.10 27.29
N ASP A 50 14.34 13.95 28.54
CA ASP A 50 12.91 13.86 28.87
C ASP A 50 12.23 15.22 28.75
N ALA A 51 12.92 16.29 29.19
CA ALA A 51 12.47 17.66 28.97
C ALA A 51 12.37 17.96 27.47
N PHE A 52 13.40 17.59 26.69
CA PHE A 52 13.39 17.78 25.24
C PHE A 52 12.22 17.03 24.58
N GLN A 53 11.99 15.76 24.92
CA GLN A 53 10.88 14.98 24.33
C GLN A 53 9.52 15.60 24.64
N ARG A 54 9.28 16.00 25.89
CA ARG A 54 8.02 16.63 26.29
C ARG A 54 7.79 17.95 25.57
N SER A 55 8.81 18.82 25.53
CA SER A 55 8.74 20.09 24.81
C SER A 55 8.57 19.89 23.30
N PHE A 56 9.21 18.87 22.72
CA PHE A 56 9.05 18.52 21.31
C PHE A 56 7.62 18.07 20.99
N LEU A 57 7.03 17.18 21.80
CA LEU A 57 5.65 16.73 21.55
C LEU A 57 4.64 17.87 21.71
N GLN A 58 4.81 18.73 22.72
CA GLN A 58 3.99 19.93 22.88
C GLN A 58 4.15 20.87 21.68
N TYR A 59 5.39 21.05 21.20
CA TYR A 59 5.67 21.84 20.02
C TYR A 59 4.94 21.31 18.77
N VAL A 60 5.02 20.00 18.51
CA VAL A 60 4.33 19.41 17.34
C VAL A 60 2.82 19.45 17.50
N TYR A 61 2.30 19.31 18.72
CA TYR A 61 0.88 19.51 18.99
C TYR A 61 0.44 20.95 18.69
N CYS A 62 1.18 21.96 19.15
CA CYS A 62 0.90 23.36 18.82
C CYS A 62 0.93 23.61 17.31
N ASN A 63 1.88 23.02 16.58
CA ASN A 63 1.90 23.11 15.11
C ASN A 63 0.68 22.44 14.46
N SER A 64 0.18 21.34 15.04
CA SER A 64 -1.02 20.69 14.52
C SER A 64 -2.30 21.51 14.75
N GLU A 65 -2.39 22.24 15.87
CA GLU A 65 -3.46 23.20 16.12
C GLU A 65 -3.36 24.40 15.16
N GLU A 66 -2.15 24.88 14.87
CA GLU A 66 -1.91 25.87 13.82
C GLU A 66 -2.35 25.33 12.45
N ASP A 67 -2.01 24.09 12.12
CA ASP A 67 -2.39 23.46 10.86
C ASP A 67 -3.91 23.35 10.67
N GLN A 68 -4.66 23.07 11.75
CA GLN A 68 -6.13 23.10 11.74
C GLN A 68 -6.65 24.51 11.43
N LEU A 69 -6.10 25.55 12.06
CA LEU A 69 -6.46 26.96 11.77
C LEU A 69 -6.11 27.38 10.34
N LEU A 70 -5.18 26.67 9.70
CA LEU A 70 -4.75 26.88 8.32
C LEU A 70 -5.43 25.95 7.31
N GLU A 71 -6.48 25.21 7.74
CA GLU A 71 -7.24 24.28 6.90
C GLU A 71 -6.31 23.26 6.21
N LYS A 72 -5.35 22.70 6.96
CA LYS A 72 -4.46 21.64 6.47
C LYS A 72 -4.95 20.28 6.93
N GLU A 73 -5.03 19.35 5.98
CA GLU A 73 -5.43 17.97 6.21
C GLU A 73 -4.26 17.02 5.86
N PRO A 74 -3.31 16.78 6.79
CA PRO A 74 -2.05 16.09 6.49
C PRO A 74 -2.21 14.59 6.19
N LEU A 75 -3.37 14.01 6.48
CA LEU A 75 -3.70 12.60 6.23
C LEU A 75 -4.61 12.41 5.00
N VAL A 76 -4.90 13.48 4.25
CA VAL A 76 -5.70 13.43 3.02
C VAL A 76 -4.78 13.50 1.81
N CYS A 77 -4.98 12.61 0.84
CA CYS A 77 -4.26 12.63 -0.42
C CYS A 77 -4.93 13.57 -1.43
N PRO A 78 -4.25 14.62 -1.94
CA PRO A 78 -4.82 15.55 -2.92
C PRO A 78 -5.27 14.91 -4.24
N ALA A 79 -4.72 13.74 -4.59
CA ALA A 79 -5.01 13.03 -5.84
C ALA A 79 -6.05 11.92 -5.68
N CYS A 80 -6.64 11.74 -4.49
CA CYS A 80 -7.68 10.74 -4.22
C CYS A 80 -9.06 11.35 -3.94
N SER A 81 -9.18 12.68 -3.97
CA SER A 81 -10.42 13.38 -3.65
C SER A 81 -10.97 14.08 -4.89
N PRO A 82 -12.26 13.90 -5.25
CA PRO A 82 -13.28 13.19 -4.46
C PRO A 82 -13.33 11.67 -4.67
N GLU A 83 -12.63 11.10 -5.65
CA GLU A 83 -12.76 9.67 -5.98
C GLU A 83 -11.45 8.92 -5.74
N THR A 84 -11.47 8.03 -4.75
CA THR A 84 -10.33 7.18 -4.40
C THR A 84 -10.37 5.87 -5.18
N VAL A 85 -9.36 5.63 -6.03
CA VAL A 85 -9.32 4.42 -6.86
C VAL A 85 -9.05 3.18 -6.01
N ALA A 86 -8.03 3.21 -5.16
CA ALA A 86 -7.65 2.05 -4.37
C ALA A 86 -7.03 2.42 -3.02
N VAL A 87 -7.40 1.66 -2.00
CA VAL A 87 -6.79 1.66 -0.67
C VAL A 87 -6.22 0.26 -0.41
N SER A 88 -4.99 0.21 0.07
CA SER A 88 -4.29 -1.02 0.48
C SER A 88 -4.26 -1.08 2.00
N VAL A 89 -4.57 -2.25 2.56
CA VAL A 89 -4.54 -2.49 4.02
C VAL A 89 -3.63 -3.66 4.36
N ASP A 90 -2.78 -3.46 5.37
CA ASP A 90 -1.90 -4.51 5.90
C ASP A 90 -1.49 -4.26 7.36
N GLY A 91 -1.05 -5.34 8.02
CA GLY A 91 -0.67 -5.41 9.41
C GLY A 91 0.84 -5.36 9.66
N ASN A 92 1.33 -4.24 10.19
CA ASN A 92 2.72 -4.09 10.61
C ASN A 92 3.01 -4.64 12.01
N ARG A 93 3.40 -5.91 12.09
CA ARG A 93 3.77 -6.56 13.35
C ARG A 93 5.12 -6.16 13.92
N LYS A 94 5.96 -5.43 13.18
CA LYS A 94 7.24 -4.94 13.72
C LYS A 94 7.02 -3.81 14.71
N LEU A 95 5.87 -3.12 14.65
CA LEU A 95 5.49 -2.01 15.52
C LEU A 95 4.88 -2.44 16.86
N TYR A 96 5.18 -3.64 17.34
CA TYR A 96 4.76 -4.09 18.67
C TYR A 96 5.29 -3.18 19.79
N ARG A 97 4.61 -3.19 20.94
CA ARG A 97 5.06 -2.50 22.16
C ARG A 97 5.03 -3.45 23.36
N PHE A 98 6.10 -3.40 24.15
CA PHE A 98 6.22 -4.24 25.34
C PHE A 98 5.29 -3.80 26.46
N GLN A 99 4.78 -4.79 27.18
CA GLN A 99 4.07 -4.58 28.43
C GLN A 99 4.98 -3.94 29.48
N LYS A 100 4.51 -2.87 30.10
CA LYS A 100 5.19 -2.22 31.23
C LYS A 100 4.22 -2.11 32.41
N ALA A 101 4.70 -2.43 33.60
CA ALA A 101 3.95 -2.25 34.84
C ALA A 101 3.85 -0.75 35.18
N ASN A 102 2.68 -0.33 35.68
CA ASN A 102 2.44 0.98 36.31
C ASN A 102 2.72 2.22 35.43
N GLN A 103 2.18 2.28 34.21
CA GLN A 103 2.11 3.54 33.46
C GLN A 103 0.67 4.06 33.47
N SER A 104 0.52 5.36 33.75
CA SER A 104 -0.73 6.08 33.49
C SER A 104 -1.03 6.01 31.99
N GLU A 105 -2.28 5.69 31.65
CA GLU A 105 -2.80 5.66 30.29
C GLU A 105 -3.53 6.96 29.94
N GLU A 106 -2.96 8.11 30.32
CA GLU A 106 -3.44 9.37 29.76
C GLU A 106 -3.36 9.33 28.23
N PRO A 107 -4.39 9.83 27.52
CA PRO A 107 -4.39 9.88 26.07
C PRO A 107 -3.25 10.76 25.54
N GLY A 108 -2.73 10.41 24.37
CA GLY A 108 -1.77 11.25 23.65
C GLY A 108 -2.44 12.51 23.10
N PHE A 109 -1.61 13.46 22.65
CA PHE A 109 -2.09 14.65 21.97
C PHE A 109 -2.82 14.34 20.65
N PHE A 110 -2.44 13.24 19.99
CA PHE A 110 -2.93 12.84 18.68
C PHE A 110 -3.87 11.62 18.74
N ASP A 111 -4.55 11.41 19.87
CA ASP A 111 -5.49 10.31 20.02
C ASP A 111 -6.63 10.40 19.00
N GLY A 112 -6.87 9.32 18.25
CA GLY A 112 -7.87 9.31 17.18
C GLY A 112 -7.47 10.01 15.88
N VAL A 113 -6.29 10.65 15.78
CA VAL A 113 -5.88 11.40 14.57
C VAL A 113 -5.42 10.45 13.47
N PHE A 114 -4.21 9.89 13.58
CA PHE A 114 -3.73 8.87 12.63
C PHE A 114 -4.19 7.47 13.05
N LEU A 115 -3.92 7.09 14.29
CA LEU A 115 -4.41 5.84 14.86
C LEU A 115 -5.81 6.06 15.42
N SER A 116 -6.73 5.17 15.06
CA SER A 116 -8.11 5.15 15.54
C SER A 116 -8.17 4.91 17.04
N GLN A 117 -9.22 5.40 17.70
CA GLN A 117 -9.36 5.24 19.14
C GLN A 117 -9.52 3.76 19.50
N ASP A 118 -8.77 3.30 20.50
CA ASP A 118 -8.75 1.87 20.83
C ASP A 118 -10.11 1.38 21.37
N SER A 119 -10.91 2.26 21.99
CA SER A 119 -12.27 1.96 22.45
C SER A 119 -13.21 1.63 21.28
N GLU A 120 -13.16 2.41 20.21
CA GLU A 120 -13.97 2.22 19.00
C GLU A 120 -13.58 0.91 18.29
N VAL A 121 -12.27 0.69 18.12
CA VAL A 121 -11.73 -0.52 17.50
C VAL A 121 -12.07 -1.75 18.34
N SER A 122 -11.92 -1.68 19.67
CA SER A 122 -12.24 -2.80 20.57
C SER A 122 -13.73 -3.13 20.55
N SER A 123 -14.60 -2.11 20.57
CA SER A 123 -16.05 -2.32 20.46
C SER A 123 -16.42 -3.01 19.15
N PHE A 124 -15.86 -2.55 18.03
CA PHE A 124 -16.09 -3.15 16.72
C PHE A 124 -15.59 -4.59 16.63
N VAL A 125 -14.38 -4.86 17.15
CA VAL A 125 -13.80 -6.21 17.16
C VAL A 125 -14.67 -7.16 17.97
N GLU A 126 -15.18 -6.75 19.14
CA GLU A 126 -16.05 -7.60 19.94
C GLU A 126 -17.44 -7.80 19.31
N GLU A 127 -17.97 -6.79 18.60
CA GLU A 127 -19.20 -6.92 17.81
C GLU A 127 -19.05 -7.98 16.70
N VAL A 128 -18.01 -7.86 15.87
CA VAL A 128 -17.73 -8.81 14.76
C VAL A 128 -17.48 -10.22 15.30
N ARG A 129 -16.74 -10.36 16.41
CA ARG A 129 -16.50 -11.65 17.06
C ARG A 129 -17.76 -12.24 17.69
N GLY A 130 -18.67 -11.41 18.18
CA GLY A 130 -19.97 -11.82 18.71
C GLY A 130 -20.91 -12.32 17.62
N ALA A 131 -20.84 -11.74 16.43
CA ALA A 131 -21.69 -12.08 15.29
C ALA A 131 -21.38 -13.46 14.68
N VAL A 132 -20.09 -13.82 14.59
CA VAL A 132 -19.65 -15.02 13.88
C VAL A 132 -18.80 -15.92 14.77
N LYS A 133 -19.26 -17.17 14.98
CA LYS A 133 -18.43 -18.19 15.64
C LYS A 133 -17.19 -18.47 14.80
N SER A 134 -16.02 -18.35 15.45
CA SER A 134 -14.73 -18.60 14.82
C SER A 134 -14.59 -20.06 14.39
N THR A 135 -14.21 -20.29 13.14
CA THR A 135 -13.84 -21.62 12.67
C THR A 135 -12.40 -21.91 13.10
N ALA A 136 -12.17 -23.02 13.82
CA ALA A 136 -10.83 -23.40 14.24
C ALA A 136 -10.00 -23.85 13.03
N GLY A 137 -8.95 -23.11 12.68
CA GLY A 137 -8.06 -23.46 11.56
C GLY A 137 -7.14 -22.32 11.13
N ARG A 138 -6.12 -22.63 10.32
CA ARG A 138 -5.35 -21.60 9.59
C ARG A 138 -6.14 -21.24 8.34
N ALA A 139 -6.55 -19.98 8.19
CA ALA A 139 -7.04 -19.50 6.90
C ALA A 139 -5.85 -19.47 5.93
N MET A 140 -5.81 -20.35 4.93
CA MET A 140 -4.75 -20.37 3.91
C MET A 140 -5.42 -20.21 2.56
N CYS A 141 -4.92 -19.36 1.66
CA CYS A 141 -5.49 -19.27 0.32
C CYS A 141 -4.86 -20.31 -0.60
N GLY A 142 -5.64 -21.33 -0.97
CA GLY A 142 -5.06 -22.64 -1.23
C GLY A 142 -4.30 -23.14 0.01
N GLU A 143 -3.33 -24.00 -0.16
CA GLU A 143 -2.56 -24.58 0.96
C GLU A 143 -1.09 -24.07 0.96
N SER A 144 -0.91 -22.77 0.74
CA SER A 144 0.39 -22.12 0.94
C SER A 144 0.77 -22.09 2.43
N GLN A 145 2.07 -22.24 2.75
CA GLN A 145 2.56 -22.28 4.14
C GLN A 145 2.64 -20.90 4.84
N TRP A 146 2.18 -19.83 4.19
CA TRP A 146 2.19 -18.49 4.77
C TRP A 146 1.05 -18.35 5.76
N THR A 147 1.37 -17.83 6.94
CA THR A 147 0.37 -17.66 8.00
C THR A 147 -0.37 -16.36 7.72
N ALA A 148 -1.53 -16.44 7.07
CA ALA A 148 -2.39 -15.28 6.85
C ALA A 148 -3.06 -14.80 8.15
N ALA A 149 -3.64 -13.60 8.07
CA ALA A 149 -4.58 -13.09 9.05
C ALA A 149 -5.69 -14.12 9.34
N ARG A 150 -6.16 -14.16 10.58
CA ARG A 150 -7.09 -15.18 11.09
C ARG A 150 -8.45 -14.57 11.38
N GLU A 151 -9.47 -15.41 11.56
CA GLU A 151 -10.74 -14.92 12.10
C GLU A 151 -10.58 -14.45 13.57
N THR A 152 -9.72 -15.15 14.33
CA THR A 152 -9.43 -14.81 15.73
C THR A 152 -7.97 -15.09 16.09
N SER A 153 -7.44 -14.32 17.04
CA SER A 153 -6.12 -14.53 17.65
C SER A 153 -6.19 -14.29 19.15
N LYS A 154 -5.31 -14.97 19.91
CA LYS A 154 -5.08 -14.69 21.33
C LYS A 154 -3.99 -13.63 21.44
N GLN A 155 -4.12 -12.77 22.44
CA GLN A 155 -3.08 -11.80 22.77
C GLN A 155 -1.79 -12.53 23.15
N ALA A 156 -0.67 -12.05 22.61
CA ALA A 156 0.66 -12.54 22.91
C ALA A 156 1.08 -12.17 24.34
N ASN A 157 1.77 -13.10 25.01
CA ASN A 157 2.33 -12.84 26.32
C ASN A 157 3.41 -11.74 26.24
N LYS A 158 3.38 -10.78 27.18
CA LYS A 158 4.34 -9.67 27.35
C LYS A 158 4.24 -8.51 26.36
N LEU A 159 3.25 -8.52 25.46
CA LEU A 159 2.98 -7.41 24.54
C LEU A 159 1.65 -6.75 24.91
N ASN A 160 1.63 -5.42 24.94
CA ASN A 160 0.37 -4.69 25.03
C ASN A 160 -0.23 -4.61 23.61
N GLU A 161 0.51 -4.02 22.68
CA GLU A 161 0.20 -3.95 21.26
C GLU A 161 1.11 -4.92 20.49
N GLU A 162 0.53 -5.74 19.63
CA GLU A 162 1.21 -6.71 18.77
C GLU A 162 1.65 -6.12 17.42
N GLY A 163 1.19 -4.91 17.08
CA GLY A 163 1.50 -4.20 15.85
C GLY A 163 0.49 -3.09 15.57
N VAL A 164 0.43 -2.65 14.32
CA VAL A 164 -0.59 -1.72 13.81
C VAL A 164 -1.13 -2.21 12.48
N GLU A 165 -2.42 -2.05 12.24
CA GLU A 165 -3.01 -2.22 10.90
C GLU A 165 -3.10 -0.84 10.25
N ILE A 166 -2.74 -0.72 8.99
CA ILE A 166 -2.60 0.58 8.31
C ILE A 166 -3.33 0.56 6.96
N ALA A 167 -4.02 1.66 6.65
CA ALA A 167 -4.60 1.95 5.34
C ALA A 167 -3.76 3.00 4.58
N VAL A 168 -3.43 2.68 3.33
CA VAL A 168 -2.59 3.49 2.44
C VAL A 168 -3.26 3.63 1.07
N CYS A 169 -3.29 4.82 0.48
CA CYS A 169 -3.79 4.96 -0.90
C CYS A 169 -2.73 4.52 -1.93
N ARG A 170 -3.14 4.31 -3.20
CA ARG A 170 -2.21 3.99 -4.32
C ARG A 170 -1.13 5.04 -4.63
N HIS A 171 -1.19 6.24 -4.04
CA HIS A 171 -0.11 7.25 -4.10
C HIS A 171 0.90 7.11 -2.95
N GLY A 172 0.70 6.14 -2.06
CA GLY A 172 1.53 5.88 -0.89
C GLY A 172 1.31 6.85 0.26
N PHE A 173 0.14 7.49 0.36
CA PHE A 173 -0.21 8.31 1.53
C PHE A 173 -0.78 7.42 2.64
N LEU A 174 -0.30 7.64 3.86
CA LEU A 174 -0.87 7.10 5.09
C LEU A 174 -2.22 7.78 5.37
N LEU A 175 -3.31 7.02 5.34
CA LEU A 175 -4.65 7.58 5.54
C LEU A 175 -5.10 7.43 6.99
N LYS A 176 -5.07 6.19 7.50
CA LYS A 176 -5.48 5.84 8.86
C LYS A 176 -4.76 4.57 9.30
N GLY A 177 -4.67 4.36 10.62
CA GLY A 177 -4.30 3.07 11.17
C GLY A 177 -5.06 2.75 12.46
N LEU A 178 -4.74 1.61 13.05
CA LEU A 178 -5.24 1.19 14.36
C LEU A 178 -4.20 0.31 15.07
N ASN A 179 -4.29 0.22 16.40
CA ASN A 179 -3.46 -0.70 17.17
C ASN A 179 -4.02 -2.12 17.10
N MET A 180 -3.15 -3.09 16.86
CA MET A 180 -3.48 -4.50 17.00
C MET A 180 -3.18 -4.97 18.43
N TYR A 181 -4.20 -5.35 19.19
CA TYR A 181 -4.05 -5.88 20.57
C TYR A 181 -3.94 -7.40 20.64
N ARG A 182 -4.15 -8.04 19.50
CA ARG A 182 -4.08 -9.48 19.26
C ARG A 182 -3.55 -9.61 17.84
N GLY A 183 -2.86 -10.69 17.51
CA GLY A 183 -2.30 -10.88 16.16
C GLY A 183 -3.32 -10.64 15.03
N GLU A 184 -2.86 -10.56 13.78
CA GLU A 184 -3.66 -10.17 12.61
C GLU A 184 -5.01 -10.91 12.53
N ILE A 185 -6.11 -10.16 12.68
CA ILE A 185 -7.48 -10.65 12.54
C ILE A 185 -8.25 -9.85 11.49
N PHE A 186 -9.19 -10.49 10.78
CA PHE A 186 -9.99 -9.84 9.73
C PHE A 186 -10.83 -8.64 10.20
N ALA A 187 -11.12 -8.54 11.50
CA ALA A 187 -11.83 -7.39 12.05
C ALA A 187 -11.04 -6.07 11.91
N TYR A 188 -9.70 -6.11 11.89
CA TYR A 188 -8.89 -4.90 11.74
C TYR A 188 -8.97 -4.28 10.33
N PRO A 189 -8.69 -5.00 9.23
CA PRO A 189 -8.89 -4.46 7.89
C PRO A 189 -10.36 -4.14 7.60
N MET A 190 -11.31 -4.85 8.22
CA MET A 190 -12.74 -4.53 8.11
C MET A 190 -13.10 -3.19 8.77
N PHE A 191 -12.50 -2.86 9.91
CA PHE A 191 -12.65 -1.55 10.54
C PHE A 191 -12.14 -0.44 9.60
N LEU A 192 -10.95 -0.62 9.01
CA LEU A 192 -10.40 0.35 8.06
C LEU A 192 -11.22 0.43 6.77
N GLN A 193 -11.77 -0.68 6.29
CA GLN A 193 -12.66 -0.69 5.13
C GLN A 193 -13.92 0.15 5.38
N LYS A 194 -14.45 0.17 6.60
CA LYS A 194 -15.59 1.02 6.97
C LYS A 194 -15.27 2.51 6.81
N GLU A 195 -14.05 2.93 7.16
CA GLU A 195 -13.58 4.31 7.01
C GLU A 195 -13.40 4.70 5.52
N PHE A 196 -13.11 3.74 4.65
CA PHE A 196 -12.82 3.96 3.22
C PHE A 196 -13.79 3.23 2.29
N GLN A 197 -15.06 3.10 2.68
CA GLN A 197 -16.07 2.37 1.92
C GLN A 197 -16.39 2.96 0.53
N ASP A 198 -16.04 4.23 0.32
CA ASP A 198 -16.25 4.95 -0.94
C ASP A 198 -15.10 4.75 -1.94
N ALA A 199 -14.01 4.05 -1.55
CA ALA A 199 -12.96 3.69 -2.49
C ALA A 199 -13.47 2.65 -3.51
N ALA A 200 -12.97 2.69 -4.74
CA ALA A 200 -13.38 1.73 -5.76
C ALA A 200 -12.80 0.32 -5.50
N PHE A 201 -11.62 0.25 -4.89
CA PHE A 201 -10.93 -0.99 -4.56
C PHE A 201 -10.33 -1.02 -3.16
N LEU A 202 -10.39 -2.19 -2.52
CA LEU A 202 -9.63 -2.53 -1.33
C LEU A 202 -8.63 -3.64 -1.66
N ALA A 203 -7.34 -3.33 -1.59
CA ALA A 203 -6.25 -4.28 -1.79
C ALA A 203 -5.79 -4.87 -0.44
N MET A 204 -5.68 -6.19 -0.38
CA MET A 204 -5.12 -6.90 0.78
C MET A 204 -4.61 -8.27 0.35
N ASP A 205 -3.67 -8.84 1.10
CA ASP A 205 -3.00 -10.11 0.73
C ASP A 205 -3.88 -11.35 0.89
N VAL A 206 -4.99 -11.19 1.61
CA VAL A 206 -5.86 -12.27 2.07
C VAL A 206 -7.29 -12.12 1.54
N THR A 207 -7.49 -11.34 0.47
CA THR A 207 -8.80 -11.04 -0.14
C THR A 207 -9.67 -12.29 -0.35
N CYS A 208 -9.11 -13.35 -0.91
CA CYS A 208 -9.83 -14.61 -1.17
C CYS A 208 -10.40 -15.29 0.09
N ARG A 209 -9.90 -14.96 1.29
CA ARG A 209 -10.40 -15.45 2.57
C ARG A 209 -11.21 -14.40 3.31
N TYR A 210 -10.85 -13.14 3.12
CA TYR A 210 -11.55 -12.02 3.70
C TYR A 210 -12.97 -11.87 3.16
N VAL A 211 -13.18 -11.95 1.83
CA VAL A 211 -14.50 -11.72 1.21
C VAL A 211 -15.56 -12.71 1.71
N PRO A 212 -15.33 -14.04 1.71
CA PRO A 212 -16.31 -14.98 2.27
C PRO A 212 -16.59 -14.77 3.77
N TYR A 213 -15.59 -14.30 4.52
CA TYR A 213 -15.76 -13.97 5.93
C TYR A 213 -16.62 -12.71 6.10
N LEU A 214 -16.38 -11.67 5.29
CA LEU A 214 -17.18 -10.45 5.25
C LEU A 214 -18.64 -10.78 4.91
N GLU A 215 -18.89 -11.64 3.91
CA GLU A 215 -20.24 -12.10 3.56
C GLU A 215 -20.98 -12.69 4.76
N LYS A 216 -20.36 -13.66 5.45
CA LYS A 216 -20.91 -14.29 6.66
C LYS A 216 -21.15 -13.28 7.80
N VAL A 217 -20.26 -12.32 7.97
CA VAL A 217 -20.42 -11.26 8.99
C VAL A 217 -21.59 -10.34 8.63
N SER A 218 -21.68 -9.89 7.37
CA SER A 218 -22.73 -8.98 6.89
C SER A 218 -24.13 -9.62 6.82
N GLU A 219 -24.23 -10.95 6.79
CA GLU A 219 -25.52 -11.66 6.97
C GLU A 219 -26.10 -11.44 8.37
N VAL A 220 -25.25 -11.38 9.40
CA VAL A 220 -25.66 -11.18 10.80
C VAL A 220 -25.68 -9.70 11.15
N LEU A 221 -24.65 -8.96 10.75
CA LEU A 221 -24.49 -7.53 10.96
C LEU A 221 -24.87 -6.77 9.69
N THR A 222 -26.18 -6.58 9.48
CA THR A 222 -26.73 -5.99 8.25
C THR A 222 -26.22 -4.58 7.95
N HIS A 223 -25.84 -3.81 8.98
CA HIS A 223 -25.24 -2.49 8.80
C HIS A 223 -23.86 -2.52 8.14
N LEU A 224 -23.21 -3.69 8.03
CA LEU A 224 -21.94 -3.90 7.31
C LEU A 224 -22.14 -4.39 5.86
N GLN A 225 -23.37 -4.57 5.39
CA GLN A 225 -23.64 -4.91 3.98
C GLN A 225 -23.08 -3.89 2.97
N PRO A 226 -23.05 -2.56 3.23
CA PRO A 226 -22.42 -1.61 2.32
C PRO A 226 -20.95 -1.92 2.00
N LEU A 227 -20.23 -2.58 2.93
CA LEU A 227 -18.84 -2.98 2.73
C LEU A 227 -18.68 -4.04 1.63
N GLN A 228 -19.75 -4.69 1.16
CA GLN A 228 -19.67 -5.63 0.04
C GLN A 228 -19.62 -4.93 -1.32
N LYS A 229 -19.90 -3.61 -1.37
CA LYS A 229 -19.95 -2.85 -2.64
C LYS A 229 -18.57 -2.51 -3.19
N ILE A 230 -17.60 -2.27 -2.32
CA ILE A 230 -16.20 -2.05 -2.72
C ILE A 230 -15.64 -3.34 -3.31
N ARG A 231 -14.85 -3.23 -4.38
CA ARG A 231 -14.22 -4.40 -5.00
C ARG A 231 -12.94 -4.77 -4.25
N HIS A 232 -12.81 -6.03 -3.88
CA HIS A 232 -11.61 -6.52 -3.21
C HIS A 232 -10.63 -7.10 -4.23
N CYS A 233 -9.35 -6.84 -4.05
CA CYS A 233 -8.30 -7.42 -4.87
C CYS A 233 -7.08 -7.85 -4.04
N LEU A 234 -6.31 -8.78 -4.59
CA LEU A 234 -4.98 -9.12 -4.11
C LEU A 234 -3.97 -8.15 -4.69
N SER A 235 -3.02 -7.72 -3.87
CA SER A 235 -1.84 -7.00 -4.31
C SER A 235 -1.08 -7.83 -5.37
N VAL A 236 -0.50 -7.15 -6.35
CA VAL A 236 0.04 -7.75 -7.57
C VAL A 236 1.18 -8.72 -7.29
N MET A 237 2.08 -8.37 -6.37
CA MET A 237 3.20 -9.24 -6.01
C MET A 237 2.72 -10.35 -5.09
N HIS A 238 1.89 -10.02 -4.09
CA HIS A 238 1.34 -11.03 -3.19
C HIS A 238 0.48 -12.07 -3.89
N ALA A 239 -0.29 -11.69 -4.92
CA ALA A 239 -1.05 -12.62 -5.74
C ALA A 239 -0.17 -13.75 -6.31
N LYS A 240 1.11 -13.52 -6.61
CA LYS A 240 2.02 -14.58 -7.08
C LYS A 240 2.19 -15.72 -6.08
N ALA A 241 1.98 -15.47 -4.79
CA ALA A 241 2.01 -16.47 -3.73
C ALA A 241 0.72 -17.31 -3.61
N HIS A 242 -0.33 -16.96 -4.35
CA HIS A 242 -1.60 -17.69 -4.38
C HIS A 242 -1.62 -18.73 -5.51
N ASN A 243 -2.60 -19.64 -5.49
CA ASN A 243 -2.80 -20.59 -6.60
C ASN A 243 -3.26 -19.87 -7.89
N THR A 244 -3.11 -20.51 -9.04
CA THR A 244 -3.38 -19.90 -10.36
C THR A 244 -4.82 -19.40 -10.50
N LYS A 245 -5.81 -20.15 -10.00
CA LYS A 245 -7.23 -19.72 -10.05
C LYS A 245 -7.45 -18.45 -9.23
N CYS A 246 -6.90 -18.39 -8.02
CA CYS A 246 -6.96 -17.22 -7.15
C CYS A 246 -6.26 -16.01 -7.79
N LYS A 247 -5.11 -16.21 -8.45
CA LYS A 247 -4.45 -15.14 -9.25
C LYS A 247 -5.40 -14.59 -10.31
N ILE A 248 -6.06 -15.45 -11.08
CA ILE A 248 -6.96 -15.02 -12.15
C ILE A 248 -8.15 -14.24 -11.59
N LEU A 249 -8.77 -14.74 -10.51
CA LEU A 249 -9.96 -14.13 -9.90
C LEU A 249 -9.67 -12.82 -9.16
N TRP A 250 -8.62 -12.79 -8.33
CA TRP A 250 -8.46 -11.74 -7.33
C TRP A 250 -7.31 -10.79 -7.59
N ASN A 251 -6.34 -11.10 -8.47
CA ASN A 251 -5.22 -10.19 -8.73
C ASN A 251 -5.74 -8.85 -9.29
N ALA A 252 -5.28 -7.73 -8.73
CA ALA A 252 -5.64 -6.39 -9.18
C ALA A 252 -5.44 -6.19 -10.70
N ARG A 253 -4.42 -6.82 -11.31
CA ARG A 253 -4.19 -6.76 -12.77
C ARG A 253 -5.36 -7.27 -13.61
N ASN A 254 -6.14 -8.19 -13.06
CA ASN A 254 -7.24 -8.82 -13.78
C ASN A 254 -8.59 -8.11 -13.53
N GLN A 255 -8.59 -7.07 -12.68
CA GLN A 255 -9.78 -6.35 -12.25
C GLN A 255 -9.96 -5.06 -13.04
N GLU A 256 -11.12 -4.90 -13.66
CA GLU A 256 -11.44 -3.74 -14.51
C GLU A 256 -11.53 -2.44 -13.72
N GLY A 257 -10.87 -1.37 -14.19
CA GLY A 257 -10.82 -0.08 -13.52
C GLY A 257 -9.77 0.00 -12.40
N ALA A 258 -9.03 -1.07 -12.12
CA ALA A 258 -7.91 -1.02 -11.19
C ALA A 258 -6.69 -0.30 -11.79
N GLY A 259 -6.64 -0.10 -13.11
CA GLY A 259 -5.46 0.39 -13.80
C GLY A 259 -4.22 -0.43 -13.46
N THR A 260 -3.09 0.23 -13.25
CA THR A 260 -1.86 -0.41 -12.75
C THR A 260 -1.73 -0.34 -11.22
N THR A 261 -2.84 -0.35 -10.46
CA THR A 261 -2.78 -0.46 -8.99
C THR A 261 -1.95 -1.68 -8.60
N LEU A 262 -0.93 -1.47 -7.77
CA LEU A 262 -0.08 -2.58 -7.31
C LEU A 262 -0.64 -3.21 -6.04
N GLY A 263 -1.18 -2.42 -5.11
CA GLY A 263 -1.55 -2.92 -3.78
C GLY A 263 -0.35 -3.08 -2.84
N GLU A 264 0.86 -2.74 -3.30
CA GLU A 264 2.13 -2.90 -2.59
C GLU A 264 2.59 -1.59 -1.93
N GLU A 265 1.80 -0.52 -2.04
CA GLU A 265 2.11 0.79 -1.47
C GLU A 265 2.15 0.71 0.06
N VAL A 266 1.32 -0.15 0.66
CA VAL A 266 1.32 -0.39 2.11
C VAL A 266 2.64 -1.00 2.57
N GLU A 267 3.25 -1.90 1.81
CA GLU A 267 4.56 -2.51 2.13
C GLU A 267 5.71 -1.49 2.10
N GLN A 268 5.66 -0.53 1.18
CA GLN A 268 6.64 0.57 1.14
C GLN A 268 6.55 1.45 2.39
N VAL A 269 5.32 1.77 2.79
CA VAL A 269 5.02 2.53 3.99
C VAL A 269 5.41 1.74 5.24
N ASP A 270 5.16 0.43 5.25
CA ASP A 270 5.51 -0.46 6.34
C ASP A 270 7.01 -0.63 6.51
N SER A 271 7.77 -0.62 5.42
CA SER A 271 9.23 -0.52 5.47
C SER A 271 9.69 0.76 6.17
N PHE A 272 9.04 1.89 5.90
CA PHE A 272 9.30 3.14 6.59
C PHE A 272 8.93 3.07 8.08
N LEU A 273 7.70 2.71 8.42
CA LEU A 273 7.23 2.69 9.81
C LEU A 273 7.89 1.60 10.65
N SER A 274 8.29 0.47 10.04
CA SER A 274 9.08 -0.58 10.70
C SER A 274 10.35 -0.04 11.36
N ARG A 275 10.98 1.00 10.77
CA ARG A 275 12.17 1.63 11.34
C ARG A 275 11.86 2.38 12.63
N CYS A 276 10.64 2.90 12.78
CA CYS A 276 10.17 3.57 14.00
C CYS A 276 10.14 2.61 15.20
N ALA A 277 9.90 1.31 14.97
CA ALA A 277 9.81 0.27 16.01
C ALA A 277 11.01 0.24 16.96
N LEU A 278 12.21 0.60 16.47
CA LEU A 278 13.42 0.67 17.28
C LEU A 278 13.28 1.67 18.44
N THR A 279 12.52 2.74 18.24
CA THR A 279 12.32 3.80 19.23
C THR A 279 10.97 3.71 19.94
N THR A 280 9.93 3.19 19.28
CA THR A 280 8.55 3.21 19.79
C THR A 280 8.18 2.05 20.71
N LYS A 281 8.82 0.88 20.58
CA LYS A 281 8.47 -0.35 21.33
C LYS A 281 8.57 -0.26 22.86
N TYR A 282 9.27 0.75 23.38
CA TYR A 282 9.43 1.00 24.82
C TYR A 282 8.79 2.31 25.28
N MET A 283 8.18 3.10 24.38
CA MET A 283 7.48 4.32 24.75
C MET A 283 6.23 4.00 25.58
N SER A 284 5.69 4.98 26.30
CA SER A 284 4.31 4.87 26.80
C SER A 284 3.34 4.85 25.61
N LYS A 285 2.10 4.41 25.87
CA LYS A 285 1.06 4.34 24.84
C LYS A 285 0.81 5.69 24.17
N SER A 286 0.55 6.74 24.96
CA SER A 286 0.36 8.12 24.48
C SER A 286 1.50 8.61 23.60
N VAL A 287 2.73 8.53 24.13
CA VAL A 287 3.93 8.99 23.40
C VAL A 287 4.15 8.19 22.12
N ARG A 288 3.83 6.90 22.10
CA ARG A 288 3.90 6.07 20.89
C ARG A 288 2.88 6.53 19.85
N THR A 289 1.62 6.75 20.24
CA THR A 289 0.57 7.25 19.34
C THR A 289 0.95 8.60 18.74
N ASP A 290 1.43 9.52 19.57
CA ASP A 290 1.86 10.84 19.12
C ASP A 290 3.02 10.74 18.13
N MET A 291 4.08 10.00 18.49
CA MET A 291 5.24 9.83 17.62
C MET A 291 4.89 9.15 16.29
N LEU A 292 4.03 8.13 16.28
CA LEU A 292 3.58 7.49 15.04
C LEU A 292 2.79 8.46 14.16
N THR A 293 1.97 9.32 14.76
CA THR A 293 1.25 10.38 14.03
C THR A 293 2.23 11.39 13.42
N VAL A 294 3.25 11.84 14.15
CA VAL A 294 4.32 12.71 13.62
C VAL A 294 5.02 12.06 12.42
N HIS A 295 5.35 10.76 12.53
CA HIS A 295 5.95 10.02 11.40
C HIS A 295 5.03 9.94 10.19
N ALA A 296 3.71 9.73 10.40
CA ALA A 296 2.73 9.66 9.33
C ALA A 296 2.56 11.01 8.61
N ILE A 297 2.43 12.09 9.36
CA ILE A 297 2.35 13.46 8.82
C ILE A 297 3.59 13.80 8.01
N GLY A 298 4.78 13.54 8.55
CA GLY A 298 6.04 13.81 7.85
C GLY A 298 6.23 12.96 6.58
N TRP A 299 5.80 11.70 6.60
CA TRP A 299 5.77 10.84 5.41
C TRP A 299 4.85 11.41 4.33
N ASN A 300 3.63 11.76 4.69
CA ASN A 300 2.65 12.31 3.75
C ASN A 300 3.08 13.65 3.19
N GLN A 301 3.69 14.52 4.00
CA GLN A 301 4.21 15.81 3.53
C GLN A 301 5.27 15.62 2.44
N ARG A 302 6.16 14.63 2.58
CA ARG A 302 7.11 14.27 1.50
C ARG A 302 6.41 13.78 0.25
N LYS A 303 5.41 12.89 0.39
CA LYS A 303 4.63 12.38 -0.74
C LYS A 303 3.89 13.52 -1.46
N GLU A 304 3.29 14.45 -0.72
CA GLU A 304 2.59 15.60 -1.25
C GLU A 304 3.49 16.54 -2.05
N ASN A 305 4.71 16.79 -1.56
CA ASN A 305 5.69 17.63 -2.25
C ASN A 305 6.12 17.00 -3.59
N GLY A 306 6.37 15.68 -3.62
CA GLY A 306 6.77 14.94 -4.81
C GLY A 306 5.63 14.50 -5.73
N LEU A 307 4.37 14.68 -5.34
CA LEU A 307 3.21 14.08 -6.03
C LEU A 307 3.10 14.49 -7.51
N HIS A 308 3.60 15.67 -7.90
CA HIS A 308 3.44 16.17 -9.28
C HIS A 308 4.41 15.47 -10.20
N ILE A 309 5.64 15.27 -9.72
CA ILE A 309 6.68 14.49 -10.37
C ILE A 309 6.23 13.02 -10.46
N ALA A 310 5.72 12.45 -9.37
CA ALA A 310 5.29 11.06 -9.33
C ALA A 310 4.17 10.75 -10.34
N LEU A 311 3.09 11.54 -10.37
CA LEU A 311 1.99 11.35 -11.33
C LEU A 311 2.44 11.56 -12.78
N SER A 312 3.28 12.57 -12.99
CA SER A 312 3.87 12.92 -14.29
C SER A 312 4.75 11.81 -14.87
N SER A 313 5.70 11.33 -14.07
CA SER A 313 6.61 10.22 -14.42
C SER A 313 5.82 8.94 -14.68
N ARG A 314 4.85 8.63 -13.81
CA ARG A 314 3.97 7.47 -13.99
C ARG A 314 3.16 7.55 -15.27
N PHE A 315 2.69 8.74 -15.67
CA PHE A 315 1.97 8.92 -16.93
C PHE A 315 2.86 8.66 -18.14
N LYS A 316 4.07 9.25 -18.20
CA LYS A 316 5.04 9.02 -19.29
C LYS A 316 5.35 7.52 -19.46
N LYS A 317 5.74 6.86 -18.35
CA LYS A 317 6.01 5.42 -18.32
C LYS A 317 4.81 4.58 -18.75
N THR A 318 3.59 5.00 -18.38
CA THR A 318 2.37 4.29 -18.79
C THR A 318 2.10 4.44 -20.29
N VAL A 319 2.42 5.59 -20.89
CA VAL A 319 2.30 5.80 -22.33
C VAL A 319 3.26 4.90 -23.09
N GLU A 320 4.53 4.89 -22.70
CA GLU A 320 5.59 4.03 -23.27
C GLU A 320 5.23 2.55 -23.14
N ASN A 321 5.01 2.07 -21.91
CA ASN A 321 4.66 0.67 -21.64
C ASN A 321 3.39 0.20 -22.39
N SER A 322 2.44 1.12 -22.63
CA SER A 322 1.22 0.79 -23.37
C SER A 322 1.48 0.51 -24.84
N LEU A 323 2.48 1.14 -25.46
CA LEU A 323 2.88 0.85 -26.84
C LEU A 323 3.53 -0.52 -26.89
N ASP A 324 4.54 -0.75 -26.04
CA ASP A 324 5.29 -2.01 -25.97
C ASP A 324 4.38 -3.21 -25.65
N ALA A 325 3.48 -3.05 -24.68
CA ALA A 325 2.56 -4.11 -24.31
C ALA A 325 1.60 -4.47 -25.45
N THR A 326 1.18 -3.48 -26.25
CA THR A 326 0.29 -3.68 -27.40
C THR A 326 1.01 -4.37 -28.54
N GLU A 327 2.26 -3.99 -28.82
CA GLU A 327 3.09 -4.66 -29.83
C GLU A 327 3.38 -6.11 -29.44
N SER A 328 3.75 -6.34 -28.17
CA SER A 328 3.98 -7.68 -27.62
C SER A 328 2.73 -8.57 -27.70
N LEU A 329 1.54 -8.00 -27.46
CA LEU A 329 0.28 -8.73 -27.63
C LEU A 329 0.08 -9.18 -29.08
N LYS A 330 0.26 -8.29 -30.05
CA LYS A 330 0.14 -8.63 -31.49
C LYS A 330 1.12 -9.73 -31.88
N LYS A 331 2.38 -9.60 -31.47
CA LYS A 331 3.42 -10.61 -31.73
C LYS A 331 3.04 -11.99 -31.18
N MET A 332 2.45 -12.04 -29.97
CA MET A 332 1.99 -13.31 -29.39
C MET A 332 0.73 -13.85 -30.08
N GLN A 333 -0.19 -12.99 -30.53
CA GLN A 333 -1.33 -13.42 -31.33
C GLN A 333 -0.88 -14.07 -32.64
N ASP A 334 0.10 -13.47 -33.33
CA ASP A 334 0.67 -14.01 -34.58
C ASP A 334 1.36 -15.36 -34.35
N GLN A 335 2.17 -15.48 -33.29
CA GLN A 335 2.87 -16.72 -32.92
C GLN A 335 1.92 -17.88 -32.58
N LEU A 336 0.77 -17.58 -31.99
CA LEU A 336 -0.22 -18.57 -31.58
C LEU A 336 -1.35 -18.73 -32.60
N HIS A 337 -1.25 -18.06 -33.76
CA HIS A 337 -2.29 -18.00 -34.79
C HIS A 337 -3.68 -17.69 -34.20
N CYS A 338 -3.72 -16.79 -33.23
CA CYS A 338 -4.90 -16.48 -32.45
C CYS A 338 -5.56 -15.20 -32.97
N SER A 339 -6.73 -15.36 -33.62
CA SER A 339 -7.55 -14.23 -34.06
C SER A 339 -8.15 -13.45 -32.88
N ASP A 340 -8.59 -12.22 -33.10
CA ASP A 340 -9.21 -11.39 -32.06
C ASP A 340 -10.45 -12.04 -31.43
N ASP A 341 -11.25 -12.75 -32.21
CA ASP A 341 -12.44 -13.45 -31.69
C ASP A 341 -12.06 -14.69 -30.89
N MET A 342 -10.99 -15.40 -31.29
CA MET A 342 -10.42 -16.48 -30.47
C MET A 342 -9.85 -15.93 -29.16
N LEU A 343 -9.17 -14.79 -29.18
CA LEU A 343 -8.63 -14.16 -27.98
C LEU A 343 -9.74 -13.80 -26.99
N LYS A 344 -10.86 -13.21 -27.47
CA LYS A 344 -12.05 -12.95 -26.64
C LYS A 344 -12.58 -14.24 -26.02
N GLN A 345 -12.67 -15.32 -26.80
CA GLN A 345 -13.11 -16.61 -26.29
C GLN A 345 -12.15 -17.17 -25.24
N TRP A 346 -10.84 -17.10 -25.47
CA TRP A 346 -9.83 -17.56 -24.51
C TRP A 346 -9.87 -16.79 -23.19
N VAL A 347 -10.20 -15.49 -23.21
CA VAL A 347 -10.43 -14.71 -21.99
C VAL A 347 -11.61 -15.26 -21.19
N VAL A 348 -12.71 -15.61 -21.87
CA VAL A 348 -13.89 -16.23 -21.23
C VAL A 348 -13.50 -17.60 -20.67
N ASP A 349 -12.81 -18.42 -21.44
CA ASP A 349 -12.35 -19.75 -21.02
C ASP A 349 -11.49 -19.68 -19.76
N VAL A 350 -10.51 -18.77 -19.71
CA VAL A 350 -9.60 -18.59 -18.56
C VAL A 350 -10.36 -18.13 -17.31
N LYS A 351 -11.29 -17.17 -17.46
CA LYS A 351 -12.11 -16.68 -16.34
C LYS A 351 -13.09 -17.74 -15.84
N GLN A 352 -13.72 -18.48 -16.75
CA GLN A 352 -14.64 -19.56 -16.41
C GLN A 352 -13.89 -20.70 -15.73
N TRP A 353 -12.74 -21.12 -16.26
CA TRP A 353 -11.87 -22.12 -15.65
C TRP A 353 -11.46 -21.76 -14.20
N ALA A 354 -11.16 -20.48 -13.96
CA ALA A 354 -10.81 -20.01 -12.63
C ALA A 354 -12.02 -19.97 -11.68
N SER A 355 -13.21 -19.66 -12.20
CA SER A 355 -14.48 -19.57 -11.45
C SER A 355 -15.13 -20.93 -11.19
N SER A 356 -14.87 -21.91 -12.06
CA SER A 356 -15.24 -23.30 -11.84
C SER A 356 -14.54 -23.79 -10.59
N GLY A 357 -15.31 -23.93 -9.51
CA GLY A 357 -14.86 -24.69 -8.34
C GLY A 357 -14.34 -26.06 -8.79
N ASN A 358 -13.45 -26.69 -8.03
CA ASN A 358 -13.03 -28.08 -8.28
C ASN A 358 -14.21 -29.04 -8.01
N ALA A 359 -15.32 -28.87 -8.72
CA ALA A 359 -16.64 -29.38 -8.43
C ALA A 359 -17.27 -29.87 -9.73
N ALA A 360 -16.78 -31.01 -10.21
CA ALA A 360 -17.59 -32.02 -10.87
C ALA A 360 -16.80 -33.33 -10.81
N ALA A 361 -17.29 -34.31 -10.04
CA ALA A 361 -16.91 -35.74 -10.09
C ALA A 361 -15.76 -36.31 -9.23
N SER A 362 -15.14 -35.62 -8.27
CA SER A 362 -14.15 -36.25 -7.37
C SER A 362 -14.74 -36.60 -6.00
N SER A 363 -14.46 -37.80 -5.49
CA SER A 363 -14.78 -38.21 -4.11
C SER A 363 -14.11 -37.27 -3.08
N VAL A 364 -14.64 -37.20 -1.85
CA VAL A 364 -14.09 -36.33 -0.78
C VAL A 364 -12.59 -36.61 -0.54
N ASP A 365 -12.19 -37.87 -0.64
CA ASP A 365 -10.79 -38.31 -0.46
C ASP A 365 -9.90 -37.91 -1.66
N ALA A 366 -10.39 -38.07 -2.90
CA ALA A 366 -9.65 -37.63 -4.09
C ALA A 366 -9.48 -36.11 -4.11
N ARG A 367 -10.51 -35.36 -3.69
CA ARG A 367 -10.45 -33.90 -3.57
C ARG A 367 -9.43 -33.47 -2.51
N GLY A 368 -9.38 -34.16 -1.36
CA GLY A 368 -8.36 -33.90 -0.34
C GLY A 368 -6.94 -34.08 -0.86
N LEU A 369 -6.69 -35.13 -1.66
CA LEU A 369 -5.40 -35.37 -2.29
C LEU A 369 -5.04 -34.32 -3.36
N GLN A 370 -5.99 -33.93 -4.21
CA GLN A 370 -5.78 -32.88 -5.23
C GLN A 370 -5.32 -31.56 -4.61
N ILE A 371 -5.98 -31.15 -3.51
CA ILE A 371 -5.64 -29.89 -2.82
C ILE A 371 -4.25 -29.99 -2.20
N SER A 372 -3.92 -31.12 -1.57
CA SER A 372 -2.61 -31.34 -0.93
C SER A 372 -1.45 -31.41 -1.93
N ILE A 373 -1.68 -31.98 -3.12
CA ILE A 373 -0.71 -31.98 -4.22
C ILE A 373 -0.45 -30.56 -4.73
N GLU A 374 -1.51 -29.79 -5.00
CA GLU A 374 -1.44 -28.37 -5.40
C GLU A 374 -0.65 -27.54 -4.38
N ALA A 375 -0.89 -27.79 -3.09
CA ALA A 375 -0.24 -27.16 -1.95
C ALA A 375 1.27 -27.31 -1.95
N LEU A 376 1.70 -28.59 -1.96
CA LEU A 376 3.08 -28.96 -1.79
C LEU A 376 3.89 -28.45 -2.98
N PHE A 377 3.33 -28.50 -4.19
CA PHE A 377 3.96 -27.94 -5.38
C PHE A 377 4.24 -26.43 -5.23
N VAL A 378 3.21 -25.63 -4.91
CA VAL A 378 3.37 -24.17 -4.74
C VAL A 378 4.36 -23.86 -3.60
N SER A 379 4.23 -24.58 -2.48
CA SER A 379 5.11 -24.46 -1.31
C SER A 379 6.58 -24.74 -1.64
N ILE A 380 6.87 -25.72 -2.51
CA ILE A 380 8.21 -26.03 -2.99
C ILE A 380 8.73 -24.92 -3.90
N CYS A 381 7.96 -24.49 -4.90
CA CYS A 381 8.36 -23.43 -5.83
C CYS A 381 8.73 -22.14 -5.07
N GLN A 382 7.92 -21.76 -4.09
CA GLN A 382 8.18 -20.58 -3.25
C GLN A 382 9.49 -20.70 -2.45
N LYS A 383 9.73 -21.85 -1.81
CA LYS A 383 10.98 -22.05 -1.04
C LYS A 383 12.21 -22.10 -1.93
N LYS A 384 12.11 -22.66 -3.14
CA LYS A 384 13.20 -22.60 -4.12
C LYS A 384 13.47 -21.16 -4.53
N HIS A 385 12.43 -20.39 -4.85
CA HIS A 385 12.59 -18.97 -5.19
C HIS A 385 13.24 -18.17 -4.05
N TYR A 386 12.83 -18.41 -2.79
CA TYR A 386 13.45 -17.79 -1.62
C TYR A 386 14.93 -18.16 -1.46
N LEU A 387 15.32 -19.42 -1.71
CA LEU A 387 16.73 -19.85 -1.64
C LEU A 387 17.63 -19.08 -2.61
N TYR A 388 17.14 -18.75 -3.81
CA TYR A 388 17.93 -18.08 -4.84
C TYR A 388 18.02 -16.56 -4.66
N ARG A 389 17.16 -15.96 -3.82
CA ARG A 389 17.07 -14.50 -3.68
C ARG A 389 17.79 -13.94 -2.45
N GLN A 390 18.25 -14.77 -1.51
CA GLN A 390 18.92 -14.30 -0.29
C GLN A 390 20.34 -14.89 -0.14
N ASN A 391 21.32 -14.02 0.13
CA ASN A 391 22.63 -14.39 0.70
C ASN A 391 22.48 -14.76 2.19
N ASP A 392 21.68 -15.80 2.49
CA ASP A 392 21.40 -16.26 3.85
C ASP A 392 22.58 -17.08 4.40
N ARG A 393 22.86 -17.00 5.72
CA ARG A 393 23.90 -17.83 6.38
C ARG A 393 23.69 -19.33 6.08
N ASN A 394 24.77 -20.08 5.82
CA ASN A 394 24.76 -21.51 5.46
C ASN A 394 23.78 -22.41 6.25
N LYS A 395 23.60 -22.15 7.56
CA LYS A 395 22.66 -22.91 8.41
C LYS A 395 21.18 -22.75 8.03
N ARG A 396 20.76 -21.57 7.57
CA ARG A 396 19.36 -21.29 7.17
C ARG A 396 19.09 -21.85 5.78
N HIS A 397 20.04 -21.69 4.87
CA HIS A 397 20.04 -22.33 3.55
C HIS A 397 19.86 -23.86 3.68
N GLN A 398 20.67 -24.52 4.52
CA GLN A 398 20.56 -25.96 4.76
C GLN A 398 19.17 -26.38 5.29
N LYS A 399 18.58 -25.63 6.24
CA LYS A 399 17.25 -25.92 6.78
C LYS A 399 16.15 -25.83 5.71
N ILE A 400 16.23 -24.82 4.84
CA ILE A 400 15.24 -24.64 3.77
C ILE A 400 15.38 -25.75 2.74
N THR A 401 16.61 -26.11 2.34
CA THR A 401 16.85 -27.23 1.42
C THR A 401 16.33 -28.56 1.98
N GLN A 402 16.54 -28.82 3.28
CA GLN A 402 15.97 -30.01 3.94
C GLN A 402 14.44 -30.01 3.91
N LYS A 403 13.82 -28.85 4.14
CA LYS A 403 12.36 -28.71 4.10
C LYS A 403 11.81 -28.92 2.69
N ILE A 404 12.49 -28.40 1.66
CA ILE A 404 12.17 -28.67 0.25
C ILE A 404 12.25 -30.15 -0.06
N ALA A 405 13.32 -30.84 0.37
CA ALA A 405 13.46 -32.28 0.15
C ALA A 405 12.32 -33.08 0.82
N LYS A 406 11.94 -32.70 2.04
CA LYS A 406 10.82 -33.31 2.76
C LYS A 406 9.48 -33.10 2.04
N GLU A 407 9.20 -31.87 1.61
CA GLU A 407 7.98 -31.54 0.89
C GLU A 407 7.93 -32.20 -0.48
N LYS A 408 9.06 -32.27 -1.21
CA LYS A 408 9.16 -33.04 -2.46
C LYS A 408 8.82 -34.50 -2.24
N LYS A 409 9.33 -35.13 -1.18
CA LYS A 409 8.96 -36.52 -0.86
C LYS A 409 7.46 -36.66 -0.60
N SER A 410 6.89 -35.77 0.23
CA SER A 410 5.45 -35.76 0.54
C SER A 410 4.59 -35.58 -0.71
N LEU A 411 5.01 -34.70 -1.63
CA LEU A 411 4.32 -34.45 -2.90
C LEU A 411 4.26 -35.72 -3.75
N LEU A 412 5.39 -36.42 -3.87
CA LEU A 412 5.46 -37.66 -4.63
C LEU A 412 4.62 -38.77 -3.99
N ASP A 413 4.64 -38.88 -2.66
CA ASP A 413 3.82 -39.84 -1.91
C ASP A 413 2.32 -39.57 -2.10
N GLU A 414 1.90 -38.30 -2.16
CA GLU A 414 0.50 -37.92 -2.39
C GLU A 414 0.06 -38.11 -3.84
N ILE A 415 0.90 -37.79 -4.81
CA ILE A 415 0.67 -38.11 -6.22
C ILE A 415 0.46 -39.62 -6.39
N GLN A 416 1.28 -40.44 -5.72
CA GLN A 416 1.13 -41.89 -5.77
C GLN A 416 -0.23 -42.34 -5.21
N ARG A 417 -0.68 -41.77 -4.07
CA ARG A 417 -2.00 -42.06 -3.50
C ARG A 417 -3.14 -41.60 -4.40
N TYR A 418 -2.98 -40.46 -5.07
CA TYR A 418 -3.97 -39.94 -6.01
C TYR A 418 -4.09 -40.84 -7.24
N ASN A 419 -2.96 -41.26 -7.83
CA ASN A 419 -2.93 -42.16 -8.99
C ASN A 419 -3.46 -43.57 -8.69
N GLN A 420 -3.63 -43.94 -7.42
CA GLN A 420 -4.28 -45.19 -7.00
C GLN A 420 -5.80 -45.10 -6.93
N GLN A 421 -6.38 -43.90 -7.08
CA GLN A 421 -7.83 -43.70 -7.10
C GLN A 421 -8.41 -44.17 -8.44
N PRO A 422 -9.55 -44.89 -8.45
CA PRO A 422 -10.09 -45.53 -9.65
C PRO A 422 -10.66 -44.55 -10.69
N ASP A 423 -11.03 -43.33 -10.29
CA ASP A 423 -11.76 -42.35 -11.13
C ASP A 423 -10.96 -41.07 -11.43
N GLY A 424 -9.64 -41.06 -11.20
CA GLY A 424 -8.80 -39.87 -11.39
C GLY A 424 -7.88 -39.94 -12.61
N ASP A 425 -7.76 -38.85 -13.37
CA ASP A 425 -6.76 -38.73 -14.44
C ASP A 425 -5.34 -38.77 -13.84
N PRO A 426 -4.48 -39.73 -14.24
CA PRO A 426 -3.20 -39.95 -13.59
C PRO A 426 -2.24 -38.78 -13.78
N VAL A 427 -1.54 -38.40 -12.72
CA VAL A 427 -0.50 -37.38 -12.74
C VAL A 427 0.84 -38.01 -13.14
N ASP A 428 1.44 -37.50 -14.20
CA ASP A 428 2.82 -37.84 -14.55
C ASP A 428 3.81 -37.23 -13.54
N THR A 429 4.41 -38.10 -12.75
CA THR A 429 5.39 -37.73 -11.73
C THR A 429 6.68 -37.17 -12.35
N HIS A 430 7.06 -37.62 -13.54
CA HIS A 430 8.26 -37.15 -14.22
C HIS A 430 8.11 -35.68 -14.64
N SER A 431 6.98 -35.35 -15.27
CA SER A 431 6.61 -33.97 -15.60
C SER A 431 6.65 -33.04 -14.39
N VAL A 432 6.07 -33.46 -13.24
CA VAL A 432 6.10 -32.67 -11.99
C VAL A 432 7.54 -32.39 -11.53
N VAL A 433 8.39 -33.42 -11.50
CA VAL A 433 9.80 -33.29 -11.06
C VAL A 433 10.61 -32.41 -12.03
N GLN A 434 10.38 -32.56 -13.33
CA GLN A 434 11.01 -31.72 -14.36
C GLN A 434 10.60 -30.25 -14.20
N LYS A 435 9.31 -29.98 -14.01
CA LYS A 435 8.79 -28.62 -13.76
C LYS A 435 9.39 -28.03 -12.48
N LEU A 436 9.43 -28.78 -11.39
CA LEU A 436 10.08 -28.36 -10.14
C LEU A 436 11.59 -28.16 -10.27
N SER A 437 12.23 -28.66 -11.33
CA SER A 437 13.66 -28.48 -11.60
C SER A 437 13.95 -27.24 -12.43
N ASN A 438 13.00 -26.83 -13.29
CA ASN A 438 13.08 -25.59 -14.05
C ASN A 438 12.97 -24.37 -13.11
N LYS A 439 13.93 -23.43 -13.22
CA LYS A 439 13.95 -22.20 -12.41
C LYS A 439 12.78 -21.25 -12.74
N ALA A 440 12.25 -21.30 -13.97
CA ALA A 440 11.19 -20.41 -14.45
C ALA A 440 9.77 -20.94 -14.25
N ALA A 441 9.60 -22.17 -13.76
CA ALA A 441 8.28 -22.79 -13.60
C ALA A 441 7.56 -22.27 -12.35
N GLU A 442 6.68 -21.29 -12.53
CA GLU A 442 5.88 -20.69 -11.44
C GLU A 442 4.53 -21.38 -11.21
N SER A 443 4.08 -22.27 -12.11
CA SER A 443 2.77 -22.91 -12.02
C SER A 443 2.70 -24.26 -12.76
N MET A 444 1.77 -25.10 -12.33
CA MET A 444 1.39 -26.36 -12.97
C MET A 444 -0.13 -26.42 -13.08
N ILE A 445 -0.64 -26.87 -14.23
CA ILE A 445 -2.02 -27.32 -14.37
C ILE A 445 -2.01 -28.80 -14.07
N TRP A 446 -2.99 -29.22 -13.28
CA TRP A 446 -3.16 -30.62 -12.94
C TRP A 446 -4.18 -31.27 -13.89
N PRO A 447 -4.08 -32.59 -14.14
CA PRO A 447 -4.99 -33.29 -15.05
C PRO A 447 -6.47 -33.05 -14.72
N TRP A 448 -6.83 -33.06 -13.43
CA TRP A 448 -8.20 -32.77 -12.95
C TRP A 448 -8.66 -31.31 -13.13
N GLN A 449 -7.76 -30.41 -13.53
CA GLN A 449 -8.08 -29.03 -13.85
C GLN A 449 -8.25 -28.83 -15.37
N GLU A 450 -7.90 -29.81 -16.20
CA GLU A 450 -7.92 -29.69 -17.65
C GLU A 450 -9.29 -30.16 -18.19
N GLN A 451 -10.15 -29.22 -18.58
CA GLN A 451 -11.43 -29.51 -19.26
C GLN A 451 -11.34 -29.28 -20.77
N ASN A 452 -10.13 -29.35 -21.35
CA ASN A 452 -9.87 -28.83 -22.69
C ASN A 452 -10.64 -29.57 -23.79
N THR A 453 -11.63 -28.90 -24.36
CA THR A 453 -12.41 -29.39 -25.51
C THR A 453 -11.81 -29.02 -26.87
N ASP A 454 -10.84 -28.10 -26.92
CA ASP A 454 -10.30 -27.51 -28.16
C ASP A 454 -8.80 -27.74 -28.39
N GLY A 455 -8.12 -28.49 -27.52
CA GLY A 455 -6.73 -28.91 -27.69
C GLY A 455 -5.66 -27.85 -27.39
N VAL A 456 -6.02 -26.65 -26.91
CA VAL A 456 -5.07 -25.60 -26.52
C VAL A 456 -4.95 -25.50 -25.00
N ASP A 457 -3.76 -25.77 -24.47
CA ASP A 457 -3.45 -25.69 -23.03
C ASP A 457 -3.93 -24.37 -22.40
N ILE A 458 -4.64 -24.45 -21.27
CA ILE A 458 -5.14 -23.28 -20.52
C ILE A 458 -4.00 -22.35 -20.07
N LEU A 459 -2.76 -22.85 -19.89
CA LEU A 459 -1.60 -21.98 -19.62
C LEU A 459 -1.20 -21.16 -20.84
N ALA A 460 -1.36 -21.68 -22.06
CA ALA A 460 -1.14 -20.92 -23.28
C ALA A 460 -2.21 -19.84 -23.43
N LYS A 461 -3.49 -20.19 -23.21
CA LYS A 461 -4.59 -19.21 -23.14
C LYS A 461 -4.33 -18.14 -22.09
N LYS A 462 -3.84 -18.54 -20.91
CA LYS A 462 -3.49 -17.65 -19.80
C LYS A 462 -2.38 -16.64 -20.17
N LYS A 463 -1.38 -17.02 -20.96
CA LYS A 463 -0.31 -16.08 -21.37
C LYS A 463 -0.85 -14.92 -22.19
N LEU A 464 -1.67 -15.21 -23.21
CA LEU A 464 -2.34 -14.16 -23.99
C LEU A 464 -3.32 -13.36 -23.12
N PHE A 465 -4.06 -14.04 -22.24
CA PHE A 465 -4.93 -13.39 -21.27
C PHE A 465 -4.16 -12.38 -20.40
N ASP A 466 -3.04 -12.79 -19.78
CA ASP A 466 -2.23 -11.93 -18.90
C ASP A 466 -1.72 -10.70 -19.68
N GLN A 467 -1.27 -10.88 -20.93
CA GLN A 467 -0.82 -9.77 -21.77
C GLN A 467 -1.97 -8.84 -22.15
N LEU A 468 -3.13 -9.38 -22.53
CA LEU A 468 -4.31 -8.57 -22.83
C LEU A 468 -4.74 -7.78 -21.59
N MET A 469 -4.78 -8.42 -20.41
CA MET A 469 -5.09 -7.72 -19.16
C MET A 469 -4.10 -6.58 -18.90
N LEU A 470 -2.80 -6.77 -19.15
CA LEU A 470 -1.80 -5.71 -19.06
C LEU A 470 -2.11 -4.53 -19.99
N VAL A 471 -2.42 -4.78 -21.26
CA VAL A 471 -2.77 -3.73 -22.25
C VAL A 471 -4.01 -2.96 -21.80
N LEU A 472 -5.06 -3.66 -21.36
CA LEU A 472 -6.29 -3.04 -20.87
C LEU A 472 -6.04 -2.19 -19.61
N ARG A 473 -5.27 -2.71 -18.65
CA ARG A 473 -4.93 -1.98 -17.42
C ARG A 473 -4.06 -0.75 -17.68
N LEU A 474 -3.12 -0.80 -18.62
CA LEU A 474 -2.32 0.35 -19.04
C LEU A 474 -3.20 1.42 -19.73
N THR A 475 -4.18 0.99 -20.51
CA THR A 475 -5.14 1.91 -21.16
C THR A 475 -6.00 2.64 -20.13
N GLU A 476 -6.53 1.92 -19.15
CA GLU A 476 -7.27 2.50 -18.02
C GLU A 476 -6.38 3.42 -17.18
N GLU A 477 -5.16 3.01 -16.91
CA GLU A 477 -4.21 3.77 -16.09
C GLU A 477 -3.95 5.16 -16.66
N LYS A 478 -3.87 5.32 -17.99
CA LYS A 478 -3.76 6.63 -18.64
C LYS A 478 -4.90 7.56 -18.21
N GLN A 479 -6.14 7.05 -18.24
CA GLN A 479 -7.34 7.82 -17.89
C GLN A 479 -7.38 8.12 -16.39
N ILE A 480 -7.02 7.13 -15.55
CA ILE A 480 -6.94 7.27 -14.10
C ILE A 480 -5.93 8.38 -13.74
N LEU A 481 -4.73 8.38 -14.32
CA LEU A 481 -3.71 9.36 -14.01
C LEU A 481 -4.12 10.78 -14.40
N VAL A 482 -4.75 10.97 -15.56
CA VAL A 482 -5.31 12.27 -15.96
C VAL A 482 -6.35 12.73 -14.95
N LYS A 483 -7.23 11.84 -14.51
CA LYS A 483 -8.23 12.14 -13.47
C LYS A 483 -7.60 12.51 -12.14
N GLU A 484 -6.60 11.77 -11.67
CA GLU A 484 -5.86 12.05 -10.43
C GLU A 484 -5.11 13.39 -10.50
N MET A 485 -4.53 13.73 -11.66
CA MET A 485 -3.93 15.05 -11.91
C MET A 485 -4.97 16.17 -11.81
N MET A 486 -6.14 15.99 -12.44
CA MET A 486 -7.25 16.95 -12.38
C MET A 486 -7.79 17.12 -10.96
N GLN A 487 -8.02 16.02 -10.25
CA GLN A 487 -8.46 16.01 -8.84
C GLN A 487 -7.51 16.82 -7.96
N ARG A 488 -6.19 16.62 -8.12
CA ARG A 488 -5.21 17.41 -7.38
C ARG A 488 -5.26 18.90 -7.74
N CYS A 489 -5.35 19.23 -9.02
CA CYS A 489 -5.49 20.63 -9.43
C CYS A 489 -6.74 21.27 -8.81
N GLN A 490 -7.85 20.53 -8.75
CA GLN A 490 -9.08 20.99 -8.11
C GLN A 490 -8.90 21.14 -6.60
N TYR A 491 -8.32 20.15 -5.91
CA TYR A 491 -8.00 20.21 -4.49
C TYR A 491 -7.18 21.46 -4.13
N LEU A 492 -6.16 21.79 -4.94
CA LEU A 492 -5.34 22.98 -4.72
C LEU A 492 -6.14 24.28 -4.92
N LYS A 493 -7.02 24.35 -5.93
CA LYS A 493 -7.92 25.50 -6.14
C LYS A 493 -8.88 25.68 -4.98
N ASP A 494 -9.51 24.60 -4.54
CA ASP A 494 -10.46 24.62 -3.43
C ASP A 494 -9.77 25.04 -2.14
N SER A 495 -8.55 24.55 -1.90
CA SER A 495 -7.71 24.97 -0.77
C SER A 495 -7.38 26.47 -0.82
N VAL A 496 -7.04 27.01 -1.99
CA VAL A 496 -6.81 28.45 -2.18
C VAL A 496 -8.07 29.24 -1.87
N ALA A 497 -9.23 28.83 -2.40
CA ALA A 497 -10.51 29.49 -2.19
C ALA A 497 -10.95 29.47 -0.71
N LYS A 498 -10.78 28.33 -0.02
CA LYS A 498 -11.02 28.20 1.43
C LYS A 498 -10.18 29.20 2.22
N VAL A 499 -8.86 29.22 1.98
CA VAL A 499 -7.94 30.15 2.68
C VAL A 499 -8.26 31.61 2.38
N GLN A 500 -8.64 31.96 1.15
CA GLN A 500 -9.07 33.32 0.80
C GLN A 500 -10.37 33.73 1.51
N THR A 501 -11.34 32.82 1.59
CA THR A 501 -12.60 33.04 2.30
C THR A 501 -12.36 33.26 3.79
N LEU A 502 -11.49 32.46 4.39
CA LEU A 502 -11.10 32.60 5.79
C LEU A 502 -10.37 33.93 6.06
N LEU A 503 -9.45 34.31 5.18
CA LEU A 503 -8.77 35.61 5.24
C LEU A 503 -9.76 36.78 5.19
N ALA A 504 -10.74 36.73 4.28
CA ALA A 504 -11.77 37.76 4.16
C ALA A 504 -12.63 37.83 5.44
N THR A 505 -13.08 36.68 5.93
CA THR A 505 -13.90 36.56 7.14
C THR A 505 -13.21 37.17 8.35
N ILE A 506 -11.94 36.81 8.60
CA ILE A 506 -11.18 37.35 9.74
C ILE A 506 -10.93 38.85 9.57
N SER A 507 -10.60 39.29 8.35
CA SER A 507 -10.37 40.71 8.06
C SER A 507 -11.62 41.56 8.32
N ASP A 508 -12.80 41.06 7.97
CA ASP A 508 -14.06 41.76 8.19
C ASP A 508 -14.50 41.73 9.66
N CYS A 509 -14.18 40.66 10.40
CA CYS A 509 -14.37 40.65 11.86
C CYS A 509 -13.56 41.76 12.54
N ILE A 510 -12.28 41.92 12.17
CA ILE A 510 -11.41 42.98 12.71
C ILE A 510 -11.98 44.36 12.40
N LYS A 511 -12.41 44.59 11.15
CA LYS A 511 -12.96 45.90 10.72
C LYS A 511 -14.27 46.26 11.44
N THR A 512 -15.15 45.28 11.63
CA THR A 512 -16.49 45.50 12.18
C THR A 512 -16.54 45.48 13.71
N GLY A 513 -15.44 45.14 14.38
CA GLY A 513 -15.41 44.93 15.83
C GLY A 513 -16.30 43.76 16.29
N SER A 514 -16.71 42.89 15.36
CA SER A 514 -17.46 41.67 15.66
C SER A 514 -16.56 40.67 16.38
N LYS A 515 -17.14 39.68 17.06
CA LYS A 515 -16.36 38.58 17.65
C LYS A 515 -15.49 37.95 16.57
N CYS A 516 -14.17 38.06 16.75
CA CYS A 516 -13.21 37.54 15.80
C CYS A 516 -13.25 36.01 15.77
N TYR A 517 -13.13 35.44 14.57
CA TYR A 517 -12.89 34.01 14.36
C TYR A 517 -11.39 33.71 14.48
N PRO A 518 -10.99 32.63 15.19
CA PRO A 518 -11.80 31.79 16.09
C PRO A 518 -12.25 32.54 17.35
N ASN A 519 -13.40 32.14 17.90
CA ASN A 519 -13.98 32.78 19.09
C ASN A 519 -12.96 32.90 20.23
N GLY A 520 -12.77 34.11 20.74
CA GLY A 520 -11.85 34.38 21.86
C GLY A 520 -10.46 34.90 21.45
N PHE A 521 -10.19 35.05 20.15
CA PHE A 521 -8.95 35.68 19.69
C PHE A 521 -8.94 37.19 20.01
N THR A 522 -7.78 37.69 20.45
CA THR A 522 -7.51 39.13 20.49
C THR A 522 -7.27 39.68 19.08
N GLU A 523 -7.31 41.00 18.91
CA GLU A 523 -7.03 41.63 17.62
C GLU A 523 -5.61 41.28 17.12
N GLU A 524 -4.61 41.23 18.01
CA GLU A 524 -3.24 40.82 17.69
C GLU A 524 -3.17 39.36 17.25
N ALA A 525 -3.90 38.47 17.91
CA ALA A 525 -3.96 37.06 17.53
C ALA A 525 -4.59 36.89 16.14
N SER A 526 -5.67 37.63 15.84
CA SER A 526 -6.29 37.63 14.52
C SER A 526 -5.35 38.19 13.44
N LYS A 527 -4.59 39.26 13.73
CA LYS A 527 -3.54 39.77 12.83
C LYS A 527 -2.44 38.73 12.60
N GLY A 528 -2.03 38.00 13.64
CA GLY A 528 -1.09 36.89 13.55
C GLY A 528 -1.60 35.77 12.63
N LEU A 529 -2.84 35.34 12.80
CA LEU A 529 -3.48 34.34 11.95
C LEU A 529 -3.58 34.79 10.48
N ILE A 530 -3.92 36.06 10.23
CA ILE A 530 -3.89 36.63 8.86
C ILE A 530 -2.49 36.50 8.23
N SER A 531 -1.43 36.73 8.99
CA SER A 531 -0.05 36.58 8.50
C SER A 531 0.25 35.14 8.08
N LEU A 532 -0.14 34.17 8.92
CA LEU A 532 0.05 32.74 8.63
C LEU A 532 -0.78 32.28 7.41
N LEU A 533 -2.04 32.72 7.33
CA LEU A 533 -2.91 32.42 6.20
C LEU A 533 -2.39 33.02 4.88
N LYS A 534 -1.84 34.24 4.91
CA LYS A 534 -1.17 34.84 3.73
C LYS A 534 0.04 34.01 3.29
N ARG A 535 0.86 33.53 4.23
CA ARG A 535 1.98 32.62 3.93
C ARG A 535 1.49 31.31 3.31
N ARG A 536 0.45 30.70 3.90
CA ARG A 536 -0.19 29.50 3.38
C ARG A 536 -0.75 29.70 1.97
N LEU A 537 -1.43 30.83 1.72
CA LEU A 537 -1.97 31.19 0.41
C LEU A 537 -0.86 31.32 -0.64
N HIS A 538 0.24 31.97 -0.31
CA HIS A 538 1.40 32.06 -1.21
C HIS A 538 1.95 30.68 -1.56
N TYR A 539 2.13 29.81 -0.56
CA TYR A 539 2.60 28.45 -0.76
C TYR A 539 1.65 27.60 -1.62
N LEU A 540 0.34 27.70 -1.40
CA LEU A 540 -0.67 27.00 -2.19
C LEU A 540 -0.67 27.44 -3.65
N ARG A 541 -0.55 28.75 -3.91
CA ARG A 541 -0.45 29.29 -5.28
C ARG A 541 0.81 28.81 -5.99
N LEU A 542 1.94 28.76 -5.29
CA LEU A 542 3.17 28.19 -5.85
C LEU A 542 2.97 26.72 -6.21
N LYS A 543 2.42 25.90 -5.30
CA LYS A 543 2.09 24.49 -5.57
C LYS A 543 1.13 24.32 -6.76
N GLN A 544 0.12 25.17 -6.86
CA GLN A 544 -0.85 25.19 -7.95
C GLN A 544 -0.16 25.48 -9.28
N GLN A 545 0.68 26.52 -9.33
CA GLN A 545 1.44 26.88 -10.53
C GLN A 545 2.40 25.76 -10.93
N THR A 546 3.18 25.21 -10.00
CA THR A 546 4.10 24.09 -10.26
C THR A 546 3.34 22.90 -10.84
N ALA A 547 2.28 22.44 -10.17
CA ALA A 547 1.50 21.30 -10.65
C ALA A 547 0.89 21.55 -12.04
N ALA A 548 0.32 22.73 -12.27
CA ALA A 548 -0.28 23.09 -13.56
C ALA A 548 0.76 23.13 -14.69
N CYS A 549 1.93 23.72 -14.45
CA CYS A 549 3.03 23.76 -15.42
C CYS A 549 3.51 22.35 -15.77
N THR A 550 3.78 21.52 -14.75
CA THR A 550 4.27 20.15 -14.96
C THR A 550 3.26 19.30 -15.73
N TYR A 551 1.98 19.35 -15.36
CA TYR A 551 0.95 18.54 -16.03
C TYR A 551 0.69 19.02 -17.46
N ARG A 552 0.66 20.34 -17.70
CA ARG A 552 0.50 20.89 -19.05
C ARG A 552 1.62 20.41 -19.98
N GLY A 553 2.88 20.45 -19.52
CA GLY A 553 4.03 20.02 -20.32
C GLY A 553 4.01 18.54 -20.71
N ILE A 554 3.24 17.71 -20.00
CA ILE A 554 3.17 16.26 -20.24
C ILE A 554 1.93 15.88 -21.05
N LEU A 555 0.81 16.56 -20.80
CA LEU A 555 -0.45 16.29 -21.51
C LEU A 555 -0.50 16.95 -22.88
N GLN A 556 0.26 18.02 -23.11
CA GLN A 556 0.41 18.66 -24.41
C GLN A 556 1.83 18.39 -24.93
N PRO A 557 2.02 17.55 -25.96
CA PRO A 557 3.31 17.40 -26.61
C PRO A 557 3.60 18.70 -27.36
N THR A 558 4.29 19.63 -26.72
CA THR A 558 4.87 20.78 -27.43
C THR A 558 6.24 20.34 -27.94
N PRO A 559 6.56 20.50 -29.23
CA PRO A 559 7.90 20.24 -29.72
C PRO A 559 8.81 21.37 -29.22
N GLN A 560 9.43 21.20 -28.06
CA GLN A 560 10.49 22.09 -27.60
C GLN A 560 11.73 21.29 -27.20
N LEU A 561 12.83 21.85 -27.67
CA LEU A 561 14.20 21.36 -27.68
C LEU A 561 14.63 20.90 -26.29
N VAL A 562 15.34 19.76 -26.28
CA VAL A 562 16.05 19.23 -25.13
C VAL A 562 17.00 20.29 -24.60
N GLU A 563 16.64 20.94 -23.49
CA GLU A 563 17.62 21.44 -22.55
C GLU A 563 17.72 20.40 -21.44
N ASP A 564 18.92 19.84 -21.33
CA ASP A 564 19.37 18.86 -20.38
C ASP A 564 19.31 19.45 -18.95
N GLU A 565 18.12 19.44 -18.35
CA GLU A 565 17.97 19.73 -16.92
C GLU A 565 18.31 18.45 -16.15
N GLY A 566 19.56 18.44 -15.65
CA GLY A 566 20.24 17.32 -15.05
C GLY A 566 19.37 16.45 -14.15
N GLU A 567 19.57 15.15 -14.33
CA GLU A 567 19.12 14.07 -13.47
C GLU A 567 19.47 14.39 -12.01
N MET A 568 18.53 14.98 -11.28
CA MET A 568 18.55 14.89 -9.83
C MET A 568 18.11 13.47 -9.52
N GLU A 569 19.08 12.58 -9.32
CA GLU A 569 18.88 11.21 -8.89
C GLU A 569 17.75 11.17 -7.85
N GLU A 570 16.56 10.72 -8.28
CA GLU A 570 15.68 10.03 -7.35
C GLU A 570 16.57 8.95 -6.76
N MET A 571 16.92 9.07 -5.49
CA MET A 571 17.60 8.02 -4.74
C MET A 571 16.67 6.81 -4.78
N ASP A 572 16.88 6.01 -5.82
CA ASP A 572 16.05 4.92 -6.23
C ASP A 572 16.24 3.78 -5.23
N TRP A 573 15.44 3.80 -4.18
CA TRP A 573 15.34 2.67 -3.26
C TRP A 573 14.76 1.41 -3.94
N GLN A 574 14.44 1.43 -5.25
CA GLN A 574 14.03 0.25 -6.01
C GLN A 574 15.22 -0.51 -6.62
N ARG A 575 16.42 0.09 -6.72
CA ARG A 575 17.59 -0.55 -7.36
C ARG A 575 18.42 -1.47 -6.46
N ASP A 576 18.31 -1.36 -5.14
CA ASP A 576 19.10 -2.17 -4.19
C ASP A 576 18.57 -3.62 -3.97
N LEU A 577 17.72 -4.14 -4.87
CA LEU A 577 17.24 -5.52 -4.85
C LEU A 577 17.45 -6.31 -6.15
N SER A 578 18.24 -5.81 -7.09
CA SER A 578 18.77 -6.60 -8.20
C SER A 578 20.25 -6.29 -8.41
N SER A 579 21.09 -7.27 -8.09
CA SER A 579 22.50 -7.30 -8.45
C SER A 579 22.68 -7.13 -9.96
N GLU A 580 23.66 -6.33 -10.33
CA GLU A 580 24.63 -6.50 -11.43
C GLU A 580 24.28 -7.61 -12.43
N ASP A 581 23.96 -7.21 -13.66
CA ASP A 581 24.55 -7.78 -14.88
C ASP A 581 24.44 -6.68 -15.95
N GLU A 582 25.60 -6.19 -16.36
CA GLU A 582 25.82 -5.37 -17.56
C GLU A 582 25.54 -6.24 -18.79
N ASP A 583 24.93 -5.65 -19.82
CA ASP A 583 25.26 -5.93 -21.22
C ASP A 583 24.80 -4.70 -22.02
N ASP A 584 25.78 -3.92 -22.47
CA ASP A 584 25.66 -2.86 -23.46
C ASP A 584 25.20 -3.46 -24.80
N ASP A 585 24.22 -2.83 -25.45
CA ASP A 585 24.12 -2.79 -26.91
C ASP A 585 23.36 -1.52 -27.30
N GLU A 586 24.13 -0.52 -27.75
CA GLU A 586 23.64 0.63 -28.53
C GLU A 586 23.12 0.12 -29.87
N ASP A 587 21.88 0.46 -30.23
CA ASP A 587 21.49 0.54 -31.64
C ASP A 587 20.46 1.65 -31.84
N ASP A 588 20.92 2.69 -32.53
CA ASP A 588 20.16 3.82 -33.04
C ASP A 588 19.11 3.35 -34.08
N ALA A 589 17.86 3.74 -33.90
CA ALA A 589 16.92 3.89 -35.02
C ALA A 589 15.79 4.88 -34.68
N GLU A 590 15.96 6.12 -35.14
CA GLU A 590 14.87 7.09 -35.35
C GLU A 590 13.84 6.53 -36.33
N VAL A 591 12.57 6.42 -35.93
CA VAL A 591 11.44 6.77 -36.82
C VAL A 591 10.30 7.35 -35.97
N GLY A 592 10.19 8.68 -35.99
CA GLY A 592 9.06 9.39 -35.39
C GLY A 592 7.76 9.10 -36.11
N THR A 593 6.76 8.61 -35.39
CA THR A 593 5.36 8.66 -35.82
C THR A 593 4.56 9.47 -34.79
N GLN A 594 4.25 10.72 -35.12
CA GLN A 594 3.35 11.56 -34.34
C GLN A 594 1.93 11.00 -34.44
N VAL A 595 1.38 10.51 -33.33
CA VAL A 595 -0.06 10.19 -33.22
C VAL A 595 -0.70 11.23 -32.31
N THR A 596 -1.59 12.03 -32.90
CA THR A 596 -2.39 13.05 -32.22
C THR A 596 -3.39 12.37 -31.29
N VAL A 597 -3.18 12.47 -29.97
CA VAL A 597 -4.18 12.05 -28.98
C VAL A 597 -5.25 13.14 -28.90
N VAL A 598 -6.46 12.84 -29.40
CA VAL A 598 -7.63 13.69 -29.18
C VAL A 598 -8.06 13.50 -27.73
N ILE A 599 -7.69 14.45 -26.86
CA ILE A 599 -8.21 14.56 -25.50
C ILE A 599 -9.62 15.18 -25.61
N PRO A 600 -10.70 14.45 -25.30
CA PRO A 600 -11.99 15.10 -25.11
C PRO A 600 -11.90 15.86 -23.79
N PHE A 601 -12.09 17.18 -23.82
CA PHE A 601 -12.03 18.16 -22.73
C PHE A 601 -10.78 19.04 -22.69
N ASP A 602 -11.04 20.31 -22.95
CA ASP A 602 -10.09 21.41 -22.93
C ASP A 602 -9.71 21.77 -21.48
N LEU A 603 -8.58 21.25 -21.02
CA LEU A 603 -7.96 21.58 -19.74
C LEU A 603 -7.59 23.07 -19.61
N THR A 604 -7.60 23.85 -20.70
CA THR A 604 -7.28 25.29 -20.65
C THR A 604 -8.34 26.10 -19.91
N CYS A 605 -9.62 25.69 -19.96
CA CYS A 605 -10.71 26.43 -19.35
C CYS A 605 -10.75 26.32 -17.81
N THR A 606 -10.11 25.30 -17.24
CA THR A 606 -10.03 25.16 -15.78
C THR A 606 -8.72 25.69 -15.19
N LEU A 607 -7.70 25.98 -16.00
CA LEU A 607 -6.36 26.41 -15.54
C LEU A 607 -6.11 27.94 -15.67
N THR A 608 -7.17 28.73 -15.79
CA THR A 608 -7.14 30.20 -15.69
C THR A 608 -7.66 30.68 -14.35
#